data_AF-A0A328BKQ3-F1
#
_entry.id   AF-A0A328BKQ3-F1
#
_cell.length_a   1.000
_cell.length_b   1.000
_cell.length_c   1.000
_cell.angle_alpha   90.00
_cell.angle_beta   90.00
_cell.angle_gamma   90.00
#
_symmetry.space_group_name_H-M   'P 1'
#
loop_
_entity.id
_entity.type
_entity.pdbx_description
1 polymer ?
#
loop_
_entity_poly.entity_id
_entity_poly.type
_entity_poly.pdbx_seq_one_letter_code
_entity_poly.pdbx_strand_id
1 'polypeptide(L)'
;MARACRVSHAPASVPQTGAHLAIDRACRTRDLRRAQPHAGETALSATPIKIAIAGALGRMGQAVATAMAQDPALELVARFDRPDAQGEGLVSQAEALAVAQVVIDFTRPAASAALAAAAAERGVAVVIGSTGFEGEHIAAVAQAARRTAIVRAGNFSLGVNMLMGLVRQAARALPAESYDIEITEAHHRHKVDAPSGTALMLGEAAAEGRGVELGEVSRRTRDGITGERPVGEIGFSVIRGGGIVGEHSVMFAADDEILTLSHSGRDRTLFARGALVAARWVASRPPGEYDMQDVLGLRER
;
A
#
# COMPACT_ATOMS: atom_id res chain seq x y z
N MET A 1 -17.92 47.55 34.35
CA MET A 1 -17.45 48.90 34.75
C MET A 1 -15.99 48.81 35.14
N ALA A 2 -15.14 49.52 34.40
CA ALA A 2 -13.69 49.47 34.46
C ALA A 2 -13.12 50.22 35.66
N ARG A 3 -11.94 49.79 36.15
CA ARG A 3 -10.87 50.72 36.51
C ARG A 3 -9.50 50.04 36.46
N ALA A 4 -8.68 50.55 35.55
CA ALA A 4 -7.27 50.26 35.39
C ALA A 4 -6.43 51.06 36.41
N CYS A 5 -5.25 50.55 36.73
CA CYS A 5 -4.12 51.38 37.18
C CYS A 5 -2.85 50.91 36.45
N ARG A 6 -2.06 51.88 35.99
CA ARG A 6 -0.93 51.72 35.06
C ARG A 6 0.27 52.54 35.61
N VAL A 7 1.49 51.99 35.44
CA VAL A 7 2.81 52.68 35.19
C VAL A 7 3.50 53.27 36.46
N SER A 8 4.84 53.29 36.71
CA SER A 8 6.15 53.24 35.98
C SER A 8 7.25 52.55 36.84
N HIS A 9 8.23 51.78 36.32
CA HIS A 9 9.60 52.07 35.77
C HIS A 9 10.69 52.71 36.69
N ALA A 10 11.60 51.83 37.20
CA ALA A 10 13.11 51.81 37.24
C ALA A 10 13.95 53.00 37.81
N PRO A 11 15.30 52.91 38.01
CA PRO A 11 16.28 51.78 38.16
C PRO A 11 17.30 51.94 39.33
N ALA A 12 18.18 50.93 39.57
CA ALA A 12 19.55 50.93 40.17
C ALA A 12 19.76 49.62 40.97
N SER A 13 20.90 48.95 41.09
CA SER A 13 22.29 49.11 40.67
C SER A 13 23.01 47.77 40.97
N VAL A 14 24.10 47.51 40.27
CA VAL A 14 24.97 46.31 40.35
C VAL A 14 25.80 46.29 41.65
N PRO A 15 26.18 45.11 42.15
CA PRO A 15 27.59 44.91 42.48
C PRO A 15 28.18 43.63 41.88
N GLN A 16 29.39 43.80 41.36
CA GLN A 16 30.33 42.76 40.96
C GLN A 16 30.93 42.12 42.21
N THR A 17 31.14 40.80 42.18
CA THR A 17 32.36 40.17 42.71
C THR A 17 32.46 38.77 42.13
N GLY A 18 33.59 38.49 41.50
CA GLY A 18 33.89 37.22 40.87
C GLY A 18 34.43 36.19 41.85
N ALA A 19 34.21 34.93 41.53
CA ALA A 19 35.12 33.84 41.83
C ALA A 19 35.01 32.81 40.69
N HIS A 20 36.09 32.71 39.93
CA HIS A 20 36.33 31.73 38.88
C HIS A 20 36.26 30.31 39.46
N LEU A 21 35.40 29.46 38.89
CA LEU A 21 35.68 28.03 38.78
C LEU A 21 35.56 27.63 37.30
N ALA A 22 36.71 27.24 36.76
CA ALA A 22 36.86 26.69 35.43
C ALA A 22 36.16 25.33 35.34
N ILE A 23 35.35 25.15 34.31
CA ILE A 23 35.02 23.84 33.77
C ILE A 23 35.32 23.88 32.27
N ASP A 24 36.19 22.95 31.88
CA ASP A 24 36.83 22.81 30.59
C ASP A 24 35.87 22.80 29.39
N ARG A 25 36.16 23.67 28.42
CA ARG A 25 35.71 23.54 27.03
C ARG A 25 36.52 22.43 26.35
N ALA A 26 36.08 21.18 26.50
CA ALA A 26 36.46 20.13 25.57
C ALA A 26 35.56 20.17 24.32
N CYS A 27 35.85 21.12 23.44
CA CYS A 27 35.34 21.15 22.06
C CYS A 27 35.96 19.96 21.31
N ARG A 28 35.28 18.81 21.31
CA ARG A 28 35.66 17.70 20.43
C ARG A 28 35.17 18.01 19.03
N THR A 29 36.04 18.62 18.25
CA THR A 29 35.99 18.60 16.79
C THR A 29 35.99 17.14 16.33
N ARG A 30 34.81 16.60 16.06
CA ARG A 30 34.70 15.36 15.27
C ARG A 30 35.16 15.70 13.86
N ASP A 31 36.36 15.23 13.58
CA ASP A 31 37.04 15.11 12.30
C ASP A 31 36.04 14.96 11.13
N LEU A 32 35.68 16.08 10.49
CA LEU A 32 35.00 16.12 9.20
C LEU A 32 35.99 15.64 8.15
N ARG A 33 36.25 14.33 8.13
CA ARG A 33 36.87 13.70 6.97
C ARG A 33 35.91 13.90 5.80
N ARG A 34 36.35 14.74 4.86
CA ARG A 34 35.82 14.88 3.50
C ARG A 34 35.29 13.52 3.02
N ALA A 35 33.97 13.37 2.95
CA ALA A 35 33.37 12.35 2.12
C ALA A 35 33.78 12.65 0.68
N GLN A 36 34.76 11.90 0.18
CA GLN A 36 35.05 11.85 -1.24
C GLN A 36 33.80 11.35 -1.96
N PRO A 37 33.41 11.93 -3.10
CA PRO A 37 32.36 11.34 -3.91
C PRO A 37 32.89 9.98 -4.39
N HIS A 38 32.24 8.89 -3.99
CA HIS A 38 32.48 7.60 -4.62
C HIS A 38 32.08 7.73 -6.10
N ALA A 39 33.11 7.90 -6.92
CA ALA A 39 33.04 7.77 -8.35
C ALA A 39 32.58 6.36 -8.69
N GLY A 40 31.49 6.27 -9.46
CA GLY A 40 31.21 5.15 -10.35
C GLY A 40 31.12 3.78 -9.70
N GLU A 41 30.07 3.53 -8.92
CA GLU A 41 29.52 2.18 -8.86
C GLU A 41 28.81 1.96 -10.20
N THR A 42 29.57 1.45 -11.16
CA THR A 42 29.04 0.92 -12.41
C THR A 42 27.98 -0.11 -12.02
N ALA A 43 26.72 0.14 -12.41
CA ALA A 43 25.64 -0.82 -12.29
C ALA A 43 26.10 -2.11 -12.99
N LEU A 44 26.56 -3.08 -12.20
CA LEU A 44 26.74 -4.45 -12.66
C LEU A 44 25.38 -4.86 -13.20
N SER A 45 25.33 -5.07 -14.51
CA SER A 45 24.16 -5.49 -15.27
C SER A 45 23.61 -6.79 -14.66
N ALA A 46 22.70 -6.66 -13.70
CA ALA A 46 21.92 -7.76 -13.21
C ALA A 46 21.07 -8.25 -14.40
N THR A 47 21.14 -9.54 -14.71
CA THR A 47 20.30 -10.13 -15.75
C THR A 47 18.83 -9.76 -15.46
N PRO A 48 18.12 -9.15 -16.43
CA PRO A 48 16.73 -8.75 -16.23
C PRO A 48 15.88 -9.94 -15.77
N ILE A 49 14.91 -9.67 -14.89
CA ILE A 49 13.97 -10.69 -14.44
C ILE A 49 13.00 -10.96 -15.59
N LYS A 50 12.90 -12.23 -15.99
CA LYS A 50 12.03 -12.68 -17.08
C LYS A 50 10.58 -12.75 -16.62
N ILE A 51 9.75 -11.89 -17.17
CA ILE A 51 8.33 -11.77 -16.85
C ILE A 51 7.47 -12.29 -17.99
N ALA A 52 6.44 -13.06 -17.65
CA ALA A 52 5.30 -13.29 -18.52
C ALA A 52 4.06 -12.54 -18.02
N ILE A 53 3.18 -12.12 -18.94
CA ILE A 53 1.91 -11.47 -18.60
C ILE A 53 0.75 -12.41 -18.99
N ALA A 54 -0.08 -12.77 -18.02
CA ALA A 54 -1.34 -13.47 -18.22
C ALA A 54 -2.49 -12.46 -18.40
N GLY A 55 -3.38 -12.71 -19.36
CA GLY A 55 -4.43 -11.74 -19.72
C GLY A 55 -3.86 -10.51 -20.43
N ALA A 56 -2.84 -10.73 -21.26
CA ALA A 56 -2.04 -9.68 -21.87
C ALA A 56 -2.80 -8.74 -22.82
N LEU A 57 -3.98 -9.14 -23.31
CA LEU A 57 -4.86 -8.28 -24.11
C LEU A 57 -5.82 -7.46 -23.24
N GLY A 58 -5.98 -7.80 -21.96
CA GLY A 58 -6.79 -7.06 -21.01
C GLY A 58 -6.20 -5.69 -20.67
N ARG A 59 -7.05 -4.79 -20.15
CA ARG A 59 -6.64 -3.40 -19.78
C ARG A 59 -5.43 -3.38 -18.84
N MET A 60 -5.43 -4.25 -17.82
CA MET A 60 -4.31 -4.33 -16.87
C MET A 60 -3.08 -4.98 -17.49
N GLY A 61 -3.22 -6.04 -18.28
CA GLY A 61 -2.10 -6.66 -18.99
C GLY A 61 -1.39 -5.67 -19.92
N GLN A 62 -2.14 -4.85 -20.66
CA GLN A 62 -1.58 -3.77 -21.47
C GLN A 62 -0.89 -2.70 -20.63
N ALA A 63 -1.51 -2.27 -19.52
CA ALA A 63 -0.90 -1.27 -18.61
C ALA A 63 0.41 -1.76 -17.99
N VAL A 64 0.48 -3.05 -17.61
CA VAL A 64 1.70 -3.70 -17.11
C VAL A 64 2.76 -3.75 -18.21
N ALA A 65 2.42 -4.18 -19.43
CA ALA A 65 3.36 -4.22 -20.55
C ALA A 65 3.95 -2.83 -20.87
N THR A 66 3.09 -1.79 -20.91
CA THR A 66 3.54 -0.40 -21.12
C THR A 66 4.44 0.09 -20.00
N ALA A 67 4.11 -0.22 -18.74
CA ALA A 67 4.94 0.17 -17.60
C ALA A 67 6.30 -0.56 -17.60
N MET A 68 6.34 -1.83 -18.01
CA MET A 68 7.57 -2.61 -18.11
C MET A 68 8.55 -2.09 -19.16
N ALA A 69 8.05 -1.54 -20.27
CA ALA A 69 8.92 -0.97 -21.31
C ALA A 69 9.82 0.17 -20.79
N GLN A 70 9.52 0.71 -19.62
CA GLN A 70 10.28 1.77 -18.94
C GLN A 70 11.23 1.23 -17.85
N ASP A 71 11.28 -0.08 -17.63
CA ASP A 71 12.00 -0.72 -16.52
C ASP A 71 13.04 -1.74 -17.03
N PRO A 72 14.33 -1.36 -17.15
CA PRO A 72 15.36 -2.24 -17.70
C PRO A 72 15.69 -3.43 -16.80
N ALA A 73 15.23 -3.46 -15.55
CA ALA A 73 15.41 -4.60 -14.65
C ALA A 73 14.44 -5.75 -14.96
N LEU A 74 13.45 -5.52 -15.82
CA LEU A 74 12.43 -6.48 -16.20
C LEU A 74 12.45 -6.73 -17.71
N GLU A 75 12.37 -7.99 -18.11
CA GLU A 75 12.28 -8.39 -19.52
C GLU A 75 10.94 -9.07 -19.76
N LEU A 76 10.16 -8.57 -20.71
CA LEU A 76 8.93 -9.23 -21.15
C LEU A 76 9.26 -10.37 -22.11
N VAL A 77 9.26 -11.61 -21.61
CA VAL A 77 9.65 -12.80 -22.42
C VAL A 77 8.47 -13.53 -23.04
N ALA A 78 7.26 -13.35 -22.51
CA ALA A 78 6.08 -14.00 -23.02
C ALA A 78 4.80 -13.24 -22.66
N ARG A 79 3.79 -13.37 -23.53
CA ARG A 79 2.44 -12.85 -23.31
C ARG A 79 1.47 -13.97 -23.65
N PHE A 80 0.48 -14.17 -22.81
CA PHE A 80 -0.59 -15.11 -23.09
C PHE A 80 -1.92 -14.59 -22.57
N ASP A 81 -3.00 -15.12 -23.13
CA ASP A 81 -4.37 -14.76 -22.77
C ASP A 81 -5.22 -16.03 -22.78
N ARG A 82 -6.55 -15.89 -22.87
CA ARG A 82 -7.47 -17.03 -22.99
C ARG A 82 -7.07 -17.91 -24.19
N PRO A 83 -7.28 -19.25 -24.13
CA PRO A 83 -6.82 -20.17 -25.19
C PRO A 83 -7.33 -19.85 -26.61
N ASP A 84 -8.49 -19.20 -26.71
CA ASP A 84 -9.14 -18.80 -27.96
C ASP A 84 -8.74 -17.38 -28.43
N ALA A 85 -8.01 -16.63 -27.61
CA ALA A 85 -7.60 -15.27 -27.93
C ALA A 85 -6.57 -15.23 -29.05
N GLN A 86 -6.74 -14.30 -29.98
CA GLN A 86 -5.81 -14.05 -31.07
C GLN A 86 -5.18 -12.67 -30.88
N GLY A 87 -3.87 -12.58 -31.07
CA GLY A 87 -3.10 -11.35 -30.91
C GLY A 87 -1.63 -11.56 -31.25
N GLU A 88 -0.98 -10.52 -31.74
CA GLU A 88 0.44 -10.57 -32.09
C GLU A 88 1.31 -10.85 -30.86
N GLY A 89 2.22 -11.80 -30.98
CA GLY A 89 3.16 -12.18 -29.92
C GLY A 89 2.55 -12.95 -28.74
N LEU A 90 1.32 -13.45 -28.87
CA LEU A 90 0.76 -14.39 -27.89
C LEU A 90 1.33 -15.79 -28.08
N VAL A 91 1.68 -16.43 -26.96
CA VAL A 91 2.09 -17.84 -26.88
C VAL A 91 1.16 -18.61 -25.95
N SER A 92 1.28 -19.93 -25.90
CA SER A 92 0.54 -20.74 -24.93
C SER A 92 1.03 -20.51 -23.50
N GLN A 93 0.18 -20.79 -22.51
CA GLN A 93 0.57 -20.76 -21.09
C GLN A 93 1.78 -21.68 -20.82
N ALA A 94 1.83 -22.85 -21.45
CA ALA A 94 2.92 -23.81 -21.25
C ALA A 94 4.27 -23.27 -21.77
N GLU A 95 4.26 -22.60 -22.92
CA GLU A 95 5.45 -21.94 -23.48
C GLU A 95 5.89 -20.76 -22.61
N ALA A 96 4.94 -19.94 -22.15
CA ALA A 96 5.24 -18.80 -21.26
C ALA A 96 5.90 -19.26 -19.95
N LEU A 97 5.35 -20.30 -19.30
CA LEU A 97 5.90 -20.85 -18.06
C LEU A 97 7.23 -21.59 -18.25
N ALA A 98 7.62 -21.93 -19.49
CA ALA A 98 8.92 -22.54 -19.76
C ALA A 98 10.07 -21.53 -19.76
N VAL A 99 9.77 -20.23 -19.98
CA VAL A 99 10.79 -19.18 -20.15
C VAL A 99 10.76 -18.09 -19.08
N ALA A 100 9.65 -17.94 -18.36
CA ALA A 100 9.46 -16.90 -17.35
C ALA A 100 9.96 -17.31 -15.97
N GLN A 101 10.47 -16.34 -15.20
CA GLN A 101 10.76 -16.47 -13.78
C GLN A 101 9.56 -16.03 -12.92
N VAL A 102 8.79 -15.05 -13.41
CA VAL A 102 7.59 -14.56 -12.74
C VAL A 102 6.46 -14.37 -13.76
N VAL A 103 5.24 -14.74 -13.39
CA VAL A 103 4.03 -14.39 -14.14
C VAL A 103 3.25 -13.30 -13.42
N ILE A 104 2.91 -12.22 -14.11
CA ILE A 104 1.97 -11.21 -13.63
C ILE A 104 0.58 -11.52 -14.21
N ASP A 105 -0.40 -11.72 -13.33
CA ASP A 105 -1.72 -12.19 -13.65
C ASP A 105 -2.82 -11.22 -13.18
N PHE A 106 -3.53 -10.65 -14.14
CA PHE A 106 -4.73 -9.85 -13.95
C PHE A 106 -5.91 -10.41 -14.75
N THR A 107 -6.13 -11.73 -14.65
CA THR A 107 -7.21 -12.45 -15.32
C THR A 107 -8.45 -12.60 -14.42
N ARG A 108 -8.95 -13.83 -14.20
CA ARG A 108 -10.14 -14.16 -13.42
C ARG A 108 -9.79 -15.21 -12.36
N PRO A 109 -10.50 -15.26 -11.21
CA PRO A 109 -10.18 -16.15 -10.10
C PRO A 109 -9.89 -17.61 -10.48
N ALA A 110 -10.77 -18.24 -11.27
CA ALA A 110 -10.59 -19.62 -11.73
C ALA A 110 -9.34 -19.81 -12.59
N ALA A 111 -9.08 -18.86 -13.50
CA ALA A 111 -7.89 -18.89 -14.36
C ALA A 111 -6.61 -18.67 -13.54
N SER A 112 -6.64 -17.74 -12.57
CA SER A 112 -5.53 -17.48 -11.66
C SER A 112 -5.19 -18.67 -10.77
N ALA A 113 -6.20 -19.37 -10.24
CA ALA A 113 -6.00 -20.58 -9.44
C ALA A 113 -5.36 -21.71 -10.27
N ALA A 114 -5.83 -21.92 -11.50
CA ALA A 114 -5.25 -22.89 -12.43
C ALA A 114 -3.82 -22.52 -12.85
N LEU A 115 -3.56 -21.23 -13.09
CA LEU A 115 -2.23 -20.71 -13.41
C LEU A 115 -1.26 -20.91 -12.24
N ALA A 116 -1.69 -20.62 -11.00
CA ALA A 116 -0.88 -20.82 -9.80
C ALA A 116 -0.46 -22.29 -9.66
N ALA A 117 -1.38 -23.24 -9.87
CA ALA A 117 -1.08 -24.66 -9.86
C ALA A 117 -0.06 -25.04 -10.95
N ALA A 118 -0.23 -24.56 -12.18
CA ALA A 118 0.70 -24.83 -13.28
C ALA A 118 2.09 -24.21 -13.07
N ALA A 119 2.15 -23.01 -12.48
CA ALA A 119 3.39 -22.32 -12.15
C ALA A 119 4.16 -23.03 -11.03
N ALA A 120 3.45 -23.59 -10.04
CA ALA A 120 4.01 -24.38 -8.96
C ALA A 120 4.74 -25.66 -9.44
N GLU A 121 4.28 -26.28 -10.53
CA GLU A 121 4.98 -27.42 -11.14
C GLU A 121 6.33 -27.05 -11.77
N ARG A 122 6.55 -25.78 -12.07
CA ARG A 122 7.72 -25.27 -12.78
C ARG A 122 8.60 -24.34 -11.94
N GLY A 123 8.22 -24.09 -10.68
CA GLY A 123 8.93 -23.16 -9.80
C GLY A 123 8.88 -21.71 -10.26
N VAL A 124 7.84 -21.33 -11.03
CA VAL A 124 7.65 -19.96 -11.52
C VAL A 124 6.85 -19.17 -10.49
N ALA A 125 7.35 -18.01 -10.07
CA ALA A 125 6.64 -17.16 -9.12
C ALA A 125 5.44 -16.47 -9.77
N VAL A 126 4.42 -16.10 -8.98
CA VAL A 126 3.17 -15.52 -9.52
C VAL A 126 2.77 -14.27 -8.76
N VAL A 127 2.39 -13.22 -9.48
CA VAL A 127 1.76 -12.01 -8.95
C VAL A 127 0.31 -12.00 -9.41
N ILE A 128 -0.64 -12.20 -8.50
CA ILE A 128 -2.07 -12.33 -8.77
C ILE A 128 -2.80 -11.07 -8.31
N GLY A 129 -3.35 -10.32 -9.27
CA GLY A 129 -4.20 -9.14 -9.02
C GLY A 129 -5.65 -9.32 -9.41
N SER A 130 -6.07 -10.53 -9.74
CA SER A 130 -7.49 -10.87 -9.87
C SER A 130 -8.21 -10.75 -8.52
N THR A 131 -9.48 -10.38 -8.56
CA THR A 131 -10.36 -10.21 -7.38
C THR A 131 -11.59 -11.09 -7.51
N GLY A 132 -12.34 -11.28 -6.40
CA GLY A 132 -13.54 -12.11 -6.38
C GLY A 132 -13.27 -13.61 -6.25
N PHE A 133 -12.22 -13.98 -5.52
CA PHE A 133 -11.92 -15.39 -5.25
C PHE A 133 -12.98 -16.03 -4.34
N GLU A 134 -13.26 -17.29 -4.60
CA GLU A 134 -14.12 -18.14 -3.79
C GLU A 134 -13.25 -19.10 -2.97
N GLY A 135 -13.84 -19.81 -2.00
CA GLY A 135 -13.10 -20.68 -1.08
C GLY A 135 -12.23 -21.72 -1.79
N GLU A 136 -12.75 -22.33 -2.86
CA GLU A 136 -11.99 -23.30 -3.68
C GLU A 136 -10.79 -22.67 -4.39
N HIS A 137 -10.95 -21.45 -4.91
CA HIS A 137 -9.87 -20.73 -5.59
C HIS A 137 -8.77 -20.36 -4.59
N ILE A 138 -9.14 -19.91 -3.38
CA ILE A 138 -8.19 -19.58 -2.31
C ILE A 138 -7.42 -20.83 -1.89
N ALA A 139 -8.11 -21.95 -1.68
CA ALA A 139 -7.47 -23.22 -1.31
C ALA A 139 -6.48 -23.70 -2.38
N ALA A 140 -6.83 -23.56 -3.67
CA ALA A 140 -5.95 -23.91 -4.78
C ALA A 140 -4.69 -23.01 -4.85
N VAL A 141 -4.83 -21.70 -4.60
CA VAL A 141 -3.68 -20.79 -4.54
C VAL A 141 -2.78 -21.13 -3.35
N ALA A 142 -3.35 -21.34 -2.16
CA ALA A 142 -2.61 -21.74 -0.97
C ALA A 142 -1.89 -23.10 -1.17
N GLN A 143 -2.48 -24.01 -1.93
CA GLN A 143 -1.86 -25.27 -2.34
C GLN A 143 -0.62 -25.05 -3.20
N ALA A 144 -0.74 -24.20 -4.23
CA ALA A 144 0.37 -23.85 -5.11
C ALA A 144 1.50 -23.10 -4.38
N ALA A 145 1.15 -22.22 -3.45
CA ALA A 145 2.07 -21.43 -2.64
C ALA A 145 3.05 -22.29 -1.81
N ARG A 146 2.74 -23.57 -1.56
CA ARG A 146 3.68 -24.48 -0.89
C ARG A 146 4.90 -24.86 -1.74
N ARG A 147 4.83 -24.63 -3.05
CA ARG A 147 5.88 -25.02 -4.02
C ARG A 147 6.43 -23.85 -4.84
N THR A 148 5.73 -22.71 -4.87
CA THR A 148 6.22 -21.49 -5.51
C THR A 148 5.83 -20.24 -4.71
N ALA A 149 6.52 -19.13 -4.95
CA ALA A 149 6.23 -17.86 -4.32
C ALA A 149 5.07 -17.17 -5.05
N ILE A 150 4.05 -16.74 -4.29
CA ILE A 150 2.86 -16.09 -4.83
C ILE A 150 2.62 -14.79 -4.06
N VAL A 151 2.51 -13.66 -4.77
CA VAL A 151 1.95 -12.43 -4.22
C VAL A 151 0.51 -12.31 -4.70
N ARG A 152 -0.47 -12.34 -3.78
CA ARG A 152 -1.88 -12.14 -4.10
C ARG A 152 -2.41 -10.92 -3.38
N ALA A 153 -2.95 -9.95 -4.12
CA ALA A 153 -3.51 -8.74 -3.53
C ALA A 153 -4.68 -8.20 -4.36
N GLY A 154 -5.74 -7.73 -3.68
CA GLY A 154 -6.87 -7.07 -4.34
C GLY A 154 -6.58 -5.64 -4.81
N ASN A 155 -5.44 -5.08 -4.39
CA ASN A 155 -5.00 -3.75 -4.77
C ASN A 155 -3.46 -3.71 -4.83
N PHE A 156 -2.91 -3.28 -5.97
CA PHE A 156 -1.46 -3.15 -6.17
C PHE A 156 -0.94 -1.71 -6.02
N SER A 157 -1.76 -0.74 -5.65
CA SER A 157 -1.26 0.60 -5.33
C SER A 157 -0.31 0.54 -4.14
N LEU A 158 0.95 0.95 -4.34
CA LEU A 158 1.91 1.07 -3.24
C LEU A 158 1.41 2.06 -2.18
N GLY A 159 0.83 3.19 -2.62
CA GLY A 159 0.32 4.22 -1.72
C GLY A 159 -0.87 3.75 -0.89
N VAL A 160 -1.83 3.04 -1.49
CA VAL A 160 -2.97 2.49 -0.73
C VAL A 160 -2.50 1.43 0.26
N ASN A 161 -1.60 0.53 -0.15
CA ASN A 161 -1.10 -0.50 0.75
C ASN A 161 -0.27 0.07 1.89
N MET A 162 0.52 1.12 1.65
CA MET A 162 1.20 1.88 2.70
C MET A 162 0.18 2.51 3.66
N LEU A 163 -0.84 3.18 3.12
CA LEU A 163 -1.90 3.79 3.91
C LEU A 163 -2.62 2.76 4.78
N MET A 164 -2.95 1.58 4.26
CA MET A 164 -3.54 0.49 5.04
C MET A 164 -2.65 0.08 6.23
N GLY A 165 -1.35 -0.09 6.02
CA GLY A 165 -0.41 -0.41 7.09
C GLY A 165 -0.37 0.66 8.17
N LEU A 166 -0.29 1.94 7.77
CA LEU A 166 -0.31 3.09 8.69
C LEU A 166 -1.63 3.20 9.46
N VAL A 167 -2.77 2.96 8.79
CA VAL A 167 -4.09 2.97 9.43
C VAL A 167 -4.20 1.85 10.47
N ARG A 168 -3.76 0.63 10.14
CA ARG A 168 -3.73 -0.48 11.09
C ARG A 168 -2.87 -0.15 12.31
N GLN A 169 -1.68 0.40 12.09
CA GLN A 169 -0.77 0.80 13.16
C GLN A 169 -1.38 1.90 14.04
N ALA A 170 -1.96 2.94 13.44
CA ALA A 170 -2.62 4.03 14.16
C ALA A 170 -3.81 3.52 14.99
N ALA A 171 -4.66 2.67 14.39
CA ALA A 171 -5.80 2.08 15.08
C ALA A 171 -5.40 1.19 16.27
N ARG A 172 -4.26 0.50 16.17
CA ARG A 172 -3.70 -0.27 17.30
C ARG A 172 -3.15 0.61 18.41
N ALA A 173 -2.56 1.75 18.07
CA ALA A 173 -1.89 2.63 19.03
C ALA A 173 -2.84 3.62 19.73
N LEU A 174 -3.89 4.07 19.04
CA LEU A 174 -4.83 5.09 19.53
C LEU A 174 -6.08 4.41 20.09
N PRO A 175 -6.50 4.66 21.35
CA PRO A 175 -7.61 3.97 22.01
C PRO A 175 -9.00 4.35 21.45
N ALA A 176 -9.99 3.47 21.57
CA ALA A 176 -11.29 3.62 20.89
C ALA A 176 -12.20 4.60 21.63
N GLU A 177 -11.96 4.71 22.93
CA GLU A 177 -12.62 5.59 23.88
C GLU A 177 -12.27 7.06 23.66
N SER A 178 -11.18 7.34 22.94
CA SER A 178 -10.69 8.71 22.73
C SER A 178 -10.48 9.09 21.26
N TYR A 179 -10.36 8.12 20.35
CA TYR A 179 -10.17 8.39 18.91
C TYR A 179 -11.21 7.69 18.07
N ASP A 180 -12.17 8.48 17.57
CA ASP A 180 -13.17 8.06 16.60
C ASP A 180 -12.54 7.87 15.22
N ILE A 181 -12.90 6.78 14.53
CA ILE A 181 -12.43 6.50 13.16
C ILE A 181 -13.53 6.83 12.15
N GLU A 182 -13.22 7.73 11.21
CA GLU A 182 -14.09 8.06 10.09
C GLU A 182 -13.34 7.91 8.76
N ILE A 183 -13.93 7.16 7.83
CA ILE A 183 -13.35 6.91 6.50
C ILE A 183 -14.16 7.71 5.48
N THR A 184 -13.50 8.67 4.83
CA THR A 184 -14.10 9.44 3.74
C THR A 184 -13.48 9.04 2.42
N GLU A 185 -14.31 8.83 1.40
CA GLU A 185 -13.85 8.53 0.04
C GLU A 185 -14.58 9.35 -1.02
N ALA A 186 -13.87 9.68 -2.10
CA ALA A 186 -14.41 10.42 -3.24
C ALA A 186 -14.04 9.75 -4.57
N HIS A 187 -15.02 9.58 -5.45
CA HIS A 187 -14.83 9.05 -6.80
C HIS A 187 -15.73 9.74 -7.82
N HIS A 188 -15.44 9.50 -9.09
CA HIS A 188 -16.21 10.00 -10.22
C HIS A 188 -17.70 9.60 -10.18
N ARG A 189 -18.53 10.39 -10.87
CA ARG A 189 -20.00 10.19 -10.91
C ARG A 189 -20.46 8.81 -11.40
N HIS A 190 -19.63 8.12 -12.17
CA HIS A 190 -19.96 6.81 -12.76
C HIS A 190 -19.59 5.61 -11.86
N LYS A 191 -19.06 5.82 -10.65
CA LYS A 191 -18.71 4.72 -9.76
C LYS A 191 -19.98 4.16 -9.13
N VAL A 192 -20.18 2.85 -9.29
CA VAL A 192 -21.43 2.15 -8.94
C VAL A 192 -21.44 1.70 -7.48
N ASP A 193 -20.34 1.11 -7.00
CA ASP A 193 -20.21 0.60 -5.64
C ASP A 193 -19.95 1.72 -4.62
N ALA A 194 -20.54 1.58 -3.43
CA ALA A 194 -20.37 2.48 -2.29
C ALA A 194 -20.57 1.71 -0.96
N PRO A 195 -19.62 1.79 0.00
CA PRO A 195 -18.28 2.35 -0.13
C PRO A 195 -17.42 1.59 -1.16
N SER A 196 -16.37 2.24 -1.64
CA SER A 196 -15.41 1.66 -2.57
C SER A 196 -14.66 0.48 -1.94
N GLY A 197 -14.22 -0.47 -2.76
CA GLY A 197 -13.38 -1.57 -2.29
C GLY A 197 -12.16 -1.11 -1.47
N THR A 198 -11.47 -0.04 -1.90
CA THR A 198 -10.36 0.54 -1.12
C THR A 198 -10.81 1.10 0.23
N ALA A 199 -11.98 1.77 0.31
CA ALA A 199 -12.49 2.25 1.58
C ALA A 199 -12.79 1.08 2.53
N LEU A 200 -13.37 -0.02 2.02
CA LEU A 200 -13.56 -1.25 2.79
C LEU A 200 -12.23 -1.82 3.28
N MET A 201 -11.21 -1.89 2.43
CA MET A 201 -9.87 -2.36 2.82
C MET A 201 -9.23 -1.48 3.93
N LEU A 202 -9.46 -0.17 3.89
CA LEU A 202 -9.02 0.73 4.96
C LEU A 202 -9.81 0.53 6.26
N GLY A 203 -11.10 0.23 6.15
CA GLY A 203 -11.95 -0.16 7.27
C GLY A 203 -11.49 -1.44 7.92
N GLU A 204 -11.17 -2.46 7.13
CA GLU A 204 -10.65 -3.73 7.64
C GLU A 204 -9.30 -3.52 8.32
N ALA A 205 -8.40 -2.74 7.72
CA ALA A 205 -7.13 -2.41 8.35
C ALA A 205 -7.31 -1.69 9.71
N ALA A 206 -8.27 -0.78 9.81
CA ALA A 206 -8.61 -0.12 11.06
C ALA A 206 -9.19 -1.12 12.09
N ALA A 207 -10.15 -1.95 11.68
CA ALA A 207 -10.79 -2.95 12.55
C ALA A 207 -9.79 -4.00 13.04
N GLU A 208 -8.91 -4.51 12.17
CA GLU A 208 -7.79 -5.37 12.51
C GLU A 208 -6.87 -4.73 13.55
N GLY A 209 -6.54 -3.44 13.39
CA GLY A 209 -5.74 -2.70 14.36
C GLY A 209 -6.41 -2.60 15.73
N ARG A 210 -7.74 -2.51 15.76
CA ARG A 210 -8.56 -2.52 16.99
C ARG A 210 -8.81 -3.93 17.55
N GLY A 211 -8.51 -4.99 16.80
CA GLY A 211 -8.83 -6.36 17.19
C GLY A 211 -10.34 -6.67 17.19
N VAL A 212 -11.10 -6.04 16.30
CA VAL A 212 -12.56 -6.26 16.13
C VAL A 212 -12.89 -6.58 14.68
N GLU A 213 -14.06 -7.15 14.44
CA GLU A 213 -14.57 -7.42 13.10
C GLU A 213 -15.24 -6.17 12.52
N LEU A 214 -14.85 -5.74 11.31
CA LEU A 214 -15.45 -4.54 10.68
C LEU A 214 -16.97 -4.67 10.53
N GLY A 215 -17.47 -5.87 10.30
CA GLY A 215 -18.90 -6.15 10.17
C GLY A 215 -19.73 -5.76 11.40
N GLU A 216 -19.11 -5.78 12.59
CA GLU A 216 -19.77 -5.48 13.86
C GLU A 216 -19.78 -3.98 14.19
N VAL A 217 -18.76 -3.24 13.74
CA VAL A 217 -18.54 -1.84 14.12
C VAL A 217 -18.76 -0.83 12.99
N SER A 218 -18.98 -1.29 11.75
CA SER A 218 -19.10 -0.38 10.61
C SER A 218 -20.44 0.37 10.56
N ARG A 219 -20.37 1.68 10.29
CA ARG A 219 -21.54 2.53 10.05
C ARG A 219 -21.46 3.18 8.67
N ARG A 220 -22.36 2.78 7.76
CA ARG A 220 -22.34 3.21 6.35
C ARG A 220 -23.10 4.50 6.06
N THR A 221 -24.00 4.88 6.96
CA THR A 221 -24.90 6.01 6.75
C THR A 221 -25.27 6.64 8.08
N ARG A 222 -25.30 7.97 8.07
CA ARG A 222 -25.89 8.82 9.10
C ARG A 222 -26.89 9.73 8.41
N ASP A 223 -28.17 9.55 8.70
CA ASP A 223 -29.28 10.30 8.08
C ASP A 223 -30.31 10.66 9.15
N GLY A 224 -30.75 11.92 9.18
CA GLY A 224 -31.62 12.47 10.22
C GLY A 224 -31.00 12.49 11.62
N ILE A 225 -31.82 12.21 12.64
CA ILE A 225 -31.40 12.17 14.05
C ILE A 225 -30.89 10.77 14.37
N THR A 226 -29.57 10.62 14.50
CA THR A 226 -28.91 9.31 14.70
C THR A 226 -28.53 9.01 16.15
N GLY A 227 -28.60 10.00 17.03
CA GLY A 227 -28.07 9.91 18.40
C GLY A 227 -26.56 10.16 18.47
N GLU A 228 -26.00 10.00 19.67
CA GLU A 228 -24.55 10.09 19.89
C GLU A 228 -23.82 8.92 19.22
N ARG A 229 -22.54 9.15 18.88
CA ARG A 229 -21.70 8.14 18.23
C ARG A 229 -21.29 7.06 19.25
N PRO A 230 -21.54 5.76 18.97
CA PRO A 230 -21.02 4.69 19.82
C PRO A 230 -19.50 4.64 19.79
N VAL A 231 -18.90 4.35 20.96
CA VAL A 231 -17.45 4.09 21.09
C VAL A 231 -17.04 2.93 20.18
N GLY A 232 -15.91 3.08 19.49
CA GLY A 232 -15.35 2.04 18.62
C GLY A 232 -16.02 1.86 17.25
N GLU A 233 -17.09 2.60 16.96
CA GLU A 233 -17.70 2.60 15.62
C GLU A 233 -16.68 3.03 14.55
N ILE A 234 -16.77 2.50 13.33
CA ILE A 234 -16.00 2.95 12.16
C ILE A 234 -16.97 3.48 11.12
N GLY A 235 -16.98 4.81 10.93
CA GLY A 235 -17.91 5.47 10.02
C GLY A 235 -17.39 5.56 8.59
N PHE A 236 -18.31 5.60 7.63
CA PHE A 236 -18.02 5.75 6.21
C PHE A 236 -18.83 6.89 5.60
N SER A 237 -18.12 7.78 4.91
CA SER A 237 -18.67 8.92 4.19
C SER A 237 -18.25 8.88 2.72
N VAL A 238 -19.24 8.91 1.82
CA VAL A 238 -19.03 8.63 0.39
C VAL A 238 -19.38 9.83 -0.47
N ILE A 239 -18.44 10.26 -1.32
CA ILE A 239 -18.60 11.36 -2.26
C ILE A 239 -18.56 10.83 -3.70
N ARG A 240 -19.50 11.27 -4.53
CA ARG A 240 -19.53 11.00 -5.97
C ARG A 240 -19.57 12.31 -6.73
N GLY A 241 -18.56 12.60 -7.55
CA GLY A 241 -18.46 13.89 -8.22
C GLY A 241 -17.43 13.94 -9.35
N GLY A 242 -17.78 14.63 -10.44
CA GLY A 242 -16.84 14.93 -11.51
C GLY A 242 -16.14 13.70 -12.10
N GLY A 243 -14.83 13.85 -12.35
CA GLY A 243 -13.90 12.83 -12.84
C GLY A 243 -12.87 12.38 -11.80
N ILE A 244 -13.20 12.49 -10.50
CA ILE A 244 -12.30 12.10 -9.40
C ILE A 244 -11.92 10.62 -9.58
N VAL A 245 -10.62 10.33 -9.68
CA VAL A 245 -10.14 8.96 -9.94
C VAL A 245 -10.35 8.08 -8.70
N GLY A 246 -10.01 8.61 -7.53
CA GLY A 246 -10.21 7.97 -6.23
C GLY A 246 -9.40 8.67 -5.15
N GLU A 247 -10.07 9.19 -4.14
CA GLU A 247 -9.46 9.78 -2.95
C GLU A 247 -10.00 9.09 -1.71
N HIS A 248 -9.12 8.87 -0.74
CA HIS A 248 -9.42 8.15 0.49
C HIS A 248 -8.73 8.85 1.64
N SER A 249 -9.45 9.09 2.72
CA SER A 249 -8.91 9.62 3.97
C SER A 249 -9.46 8.82 5.14
N VAL A 250 -8.58 8.47 6.07
CA VAL A 250 -8.95 7.88 7.36
C VAL A 250 -8.59 8.91 8.43
N MET A 251 -9.62 9.36 9.13
CA MET A 251 -9.52 10.32 10.22
C MET A 251 -9.57 9.58 11.55
N PHE A 252 -8.68 9.93 12.47
CA PHE A 252 -8.70 9.57 13.87
C PHE A 252 -8.94 10.85 14.66
N ALA A 253 -10.15 11.05 15.16
CA ALA A 253 -10.58 12.29 15.81
C ALA A 253 -10.72 12.09 17.32
N ALA A 254 -9.98 12.89 18.08
CA ALA A 254 -10.12 13.05 19.53
C ALA A 254 -10.69 14.43 19.86
N ASP A 255 -10.96 14.70 21.14
CA ASP A 255 -11.50 15.98 21.60
C ASP A 255 -10.56 17.17 21.35
N ASP A 256 -9.24 16.93 21.36
CA ASP A 256 -8.20 17.95 21.31
C ASP A 256 -7.34 17.92 20.03
N GLU A 257 -7.38 16.83 19.27
CA GLU A 257 -6.65 16.71 18.00
C GLU A 257 -7.30 15.79 16.97
N ILE A 258 -6.86 15.94 15.72
CA ILE A 258 -7.28 15.09 14.61
C ILE A 258 -6.05 14.67 13.81
N LEU A 259 -5.86 13.36 13.66
CA LEU A 259 -4.89 12.77 12.75
C LEU A 259 -5.61 12.28 11.49
N THR A 260 -5.16 12.72 10.31
CA THR A 260 -5.72 12.30 9.03
C THR A 260 -4.65 11.66 8.15
N LEU A 261 -4.93 10.45 7.69
CA LEU A 261 -4.09 9.71 6.75
C LEU A 261 -4.81 9.60 5.40
N SER A 262 -4.19 10.08 4.32
CA SER A 262 -4.87 10.23 3.03
C SER A 262 -4.07 9.70 1.84
N HIS A 263 -4.80 9.26 0.82
CA HIS A 263 -4.28 8.88 -0.49
C HIS A 263 -5.16 9.50 -1.59
N SER A 264 -4.53 10.12 -2.60
CA SER A 264 -5.19 10.61 -3.81
C SER A 264 -4.58 9.95 -5.05
N GLY A 265 -5.39 9.16 -5.75
CA GLY A 265 -5.00 8.51 -6.99
C GLY A 265 -5.11 9.48 -8.17
N ARG A 266 -4.01 9.67 -8.92
CA ARG A 266 -3.99 10.56 -10.09
C ARG A 266 -4.11 9.82 -11.43
N ASP A 267 -3.68 8.57 -11.47
CA ASP A 267 -3.68 7.74 -12.69
C ASP A 267 -3.76 6.25 -12.30
N ARG A 268 -4.49 5.47 -13.10
CA ARG A 268 -4.66 4.03 -12.93
C ARG A 268 -3.38 3.24 -13.25
N THR A 269 -2.37 3.85 -13.88
CA THR A 269 -1.04 3.24 -14.08
C THR A 269 -0.36 2.85 -12.76
N LEU A 270 -0.80 3.41 -11.62
CA LEU A 270 -0.27 3.09 -10.30
C LEU A 270 -0.37 1.58 -9.95
N PHE A 271 -1.40 0.88 -10.44
CA PHE A 271 -1.59 -0.55 -10.14
C PHE A 271 -0.57 -1.40 -10.91
N ALA A 272 -0.31 -1.04 -12.16
CA ALA A 272 0.71 -1.70 -12.96
C ALA A 272 2.09 -1.54 -12.32
N ARG A 273 2.45 -0.33 -11.90
CA ARG A 273 3.75 -0.05 -11.23
C ARG A 273 3.93 -0.88 -9.96
N GLY A 274 2.90 -0.99 -9.13
CA GLY A 274 3.00 -1.82 -7.93
C GLY A 274 3.07 -3.32 -8.22
N ALA A 275 2.42 -3.80 -9.27
CA ALA A 275 2.60 -5.18 -9.74
C ALA A 275 4.04 -5.47 -10.18
N LEU A 276 4.71 -4.49 -10.81
CA LEU A 276 6.14 -4.61 -11.16
C LEU A 276 7.04 -4.66 -9.93
N VAL A 277 6.74 -3.85 -8.90
CA VAL A 277 7.44 -3.91 -7.61
C VAL A 277 7.25 -5.28 -6.96
N ALA A 278 6.02 -5.80 -6.93
CA ALA A 278 5.74 -7.13 -6.42
C ALA A 278 6.47 -8.22 -7.22
N ALA A 279 6.53 -8.10 -8.54
CA ALA A 279 7.23 -9.05 -9.42
C ALA A 279 8.73 -9.10 -9.12
N ARG A 280 9.38 -7.94 -8.95
CA ARG A 280 10.79 -7.89 -8.52
C ARG A 280 10.97 -8.49 -7.14
N TRP A 281 10.08 -8.15 -6.22
CA TRP A 281 10.18 -8.60 -4.84
C TRP A 281 10.00 -10.12 -4.73
N VAL A 282 9.06 -10.72 -5.47
CA VAL A 282 8.71 -12.15 -5.37
C VAL A 282 9.71 -13.06 -6.08
N ALA A 283 10.43 -12.56 -7.10
CA ALA A 283 11.36 -13.36 -7.92
C ALA A 283 12.49 -14.04 -7.13
N SER A 284 12.78 -13.57 -5.92
CA SER A 284 13.84 -14.10 -5.04
C SER A 284 13.31 -14.66 -3.71
N ARG A 285 11.99 -14.87 -3.60
CA ARG A 285 11.36 -15.34 -2.36
C ARG A 285 11.22 -16.86 -2.33
N PRO A 286 11.32 -17.48 -1.14
CA PRO A 286 10.97 -18.88 -1.00
C PRO A 286 9.47 -19.10 -1.30
N PRO A 287 9.05 -20.35 -1.53
CA PRO A 287 7.64 -20.68 -1.61
C PRO A 287 6.84 -20.13 -0.42
N GLY A 288 5.70 -19.54 -0.72
CA GLY A 288 4.83 -18.92 0.25
C GLY A 288 3.76 -18.06 -0.42
N GLU A 289 2.67 -17.81 0.29
CA GLU A 289 1.67 -16.84 -0.10
C GLU A 289 1.95 -15.53 0.65
N TYR A 290 2.08 -14.45 -0.12
CA TYR A 290 2.42 -13.12 0.33
C TYR A 290 1.39 -12.12 -0.18
N ASP A 291 1.35 -10.95 0.45
CA ASP A 291 0.57 -9.81 -0.04
C ASP A 291 1.43 -8.56 -0.25
N MET A 292 0.79 -7.44 -0.58
CA MET A 292 1.50 -6.18 -0.75
C MET A 292 2.02 -5.57 0.56
N GLN A 293 1.53 -6.01 1.72
CA GLN A 293 2.08 -5.61 3.02
C GLN A 293 3.44 -6.31 3.24
N ASP A 294 3.59 -7.58 2.85
CA ASP A 294 4.89 -8.26 2.80
C ASP A 294 5.87 -7.55 1.85
N VAL A 295 5.40 -7.19 0.65
CA VAL A 295 6.21 -6.49 -0.35
C VAL A 295 6.75 -5.16 0.18
N LEU A 296 5.94 -4.45 0.97
CA LEU A 296 6.30 -3.19 1.60
C LEU A 296 7.06 -3.35 2.94
N GLY A 297 7.19 -4.56 3.46
CA GLY A 297 7.83 -4.82 4.76
C GLY A 297 7.02 -4.34 5.97
N LEU A 298 5.69 -4.31 5.85
CA LEU A 298 4.77 -3.82 6.89
C LEU A 298 4.14 -4.94 7.75
N ARG A 299 4.38 -6.22 7.41
CA ARG A 299 4.02 -7.35 8.27
C ARG A 299 5.14 -7.60 9.28
N GLU A 300 4.78 -7.60 10.56
CA GLU A 300 5.59 -8.18 11.62
C GLU A 300 5.52 -9.71 11.45
N ARG A 301 6.66 -10.38 11.24
CA ARG A 301 6.75 -11.84 11.13
C ARG A 301 7.33 -12.44 12.40
#